data_AF-A0A3D1BHB7-F1
#
_entry.id   AF-A0A3D1BHB7-F1
#
_cell.length_a   1.000
_cell.length_b   1.000
_cell.length_c   1.000
_cell.angle_alpha   90.00
_cell.angle_beta   90.00
_cell.angle_gamma   90.00
#
_symmetry.space_group_name_H-M   'P 1'
#
loop_
_entity.id
_entity.type
_entity.pdbx_description
1 polymer ?
#
loop_
_entity_poly.entity_id
_entity_poly.type
_entity_poly.pdbx_seq_one_letter_code
_entity_poly.pdbx_strand_id
1 'polypeptide(L)'
;EPKADPWLNPPVSRTPYFYSMFDPECPDYASYPGMAATQIWECTLEPGDVLFNPPFWWHQVRNITPSIGVGFRWFDLVDNLATNATGTALTLMATKPPIWTATKHRTDFAAIFKHMQSKS
;
A
#
# COMPACT_ATOMS: atom_id res chain seq x y z
N GLU A 1 -8.65 6.90 3.25
CA GLU A 1 -9.64 6.30 2.31
C GLU A 1 -9.06 6.27 0.89
N PRO A 2 -9.41 5.28 0.04
CA PRO A 2 -8.94 5.18 -1.35
C PRO A 2 -9.20 6.43 -2.22
N LYS A 3 -10.18 7.26 -1.86
CA LYS A 3 -10.40 8.56 -2.55
C LYS A 3 -9.25 9.55 -2.41
N ALA A 4 -8.40 9.38 -1.39
CA ALA A 4 -7.21 10.22 -1.18
C ALA A 4 -6.00 9.75 -1.99
N ASP A 5 -6.10 8.64 -2.73
CA ASP A 5 -5.01 8.07 -3.52
C ASP A 5 -4.31 9.09 -4.45
N PRO A 6 -5.03 9.96 -5.19
CA PRO A 6 -4.38 10.98 -6.02
C PRO A 6 -3.57 12.00 -5.21
N TRP A 7 -3.98 12.30 -3.97
CA TRP A 7 -3.32 13.29 -3.12
C TRP A 7 -1.99 12.82 -2.57
N LEU A 8 -1.81 11.50 -2.46
CA LEU A 8 -0.55 10.90 -2.04
C LEU A 8 0.47 10.80 -3.18
N ASN A 9 0.08 11.17 -4.41
CA ASN A 9 0.95 11.24 -5.58
C ASN A 9 1.91 10.03 -5.71
N PRO A 10 1.38 8.78 -5.78
CA PRO A 10 2.21 7.60 -5.90
C PRO A 10 2.97 7.59 -7.24
N PRO A 11 4.25 7.18 -7.26
CA PRO A 11 5.02 7.15 -8.50
C PRO A 11 4.52 6.04 -9.44
N VAL A 12 4.52 6.34 -10.73
CA VAL A 12 4.10 5.42 -11.80
C VAL A 12 5.20 4.40 -12.08
N SER A 13 5.29 3.39 -11.22
CA SER A 13 6.36 2.38 -11.23
C SER A 13 5.99 1.10 -12.00
N ARG A 14 4.71 0.96 -12.41
CA ARG A 14 4.11 -0.24 -13.02
C ARG A 14 4.19 -1.49 -12.14
N THR A 15 4.38 -1.29 -10.84
CA THR A 15 4.42 -2.36 -9.85
C THR A 15 3.05 -2.49 -9.19
N PRO A 16 2.68 -3.68 -8.69
CA PRO A 16 1.48 -3.85 -7.88
C PRO A 16 1.69 -3.37 -6.42
N TYR A 17 2.84 -2.75 -6.10
CA TYR A 17 3.20 -2.27 -4.77
C TYR A 17 3.25 -0.74 -4.77
N PHE A 18 2.21 -0.13 -4.22
CA PHE A 18 2.07 1.32 -4.17
C PHE A 18 2.79 1.89 -2.96
N TYR A 19 3.44 3.04 -3.14
CA TYR A 19 4.06 3.80 -2.07
C TYR A 19 3.95 5.29 -2.36
N SER A 20 4.16 6.12 -1.33
CA SER A 20 4.20 7.57 -1.42
C SER A 20 5.40 8.07 -0.63
N MET A 21 5.90 9.25 -0.99
CA MET A 21 6.94 9.96 -0.22
C MET A 21 6.34 10.94 0.79
N PHE A 22 5.00 11.03 0.88
CA PHE A 22 4.33 11.84 1.90
C PHE A 22 4.59 11.24 3.29
N ASP A 23 5.21 12.05 4.17
CA ASP A 23 5.42 11.70 5.56
C ASP A 23 4.30 12.33 6.42
N PRO A 24 3.39 11.53 7.00
CA PRO A 24 2.34 12.06 7.86
C PRO A 24 2.88 12.64 9.19
N GLU A 25 4.08 12.27 9.64
CA GLU A 25 4.69 12.79 10.87
C GLU A 25 5.39 14.14 10.65
N CYS A 26 5.80 14.42 9.41
CA CYS A 26 6.38 15.68 8.98
C CYS A 26 5.77 16.11 7.63
N PRO A 27 4.49 16.53 7.60
CA PRO A 27 3.75 16.70 6.35
C PRO A 27 4.21 17.93 5.57
N ASP A 28 4.70 17.70 4.34
CA ASP A 28 4.95 18.74 3.35
C ASP A 28 3.69 19.03 2.53
N TYR A 29 2.84 19.92 3.04
CA TYR A 29 1.62 20.33 2.34
C TYR A 29 1.89 21.20 1.11
N ALA A 30 3.10 21.72 0.90
CA ALA A 30 3.41 22.45 -0.33
C ALA A 30 3.54 21.48 -1.51
N SER A 31 4.18 20.32 -1.29
CA SER A 31 4.28 19.25 -2.29
C SER A 31 3.01 18.38 -2.36
N TYR A 32 2.26 18.27 -1.26
CA TYR A 32 1.06 17.43 -1.14
C TYR A 32 -0.17 18.22 -0.65
N PRO A 33 -0.64 19.24 -1.39
CA PRO A 33 -1.69 20.15 -0.92
C PRO A 33 -3.03 19.46 -0.60
N GLY A 34 -3.38 18.39 -1.32
CA GLY A 34 -4.60 17.61 -1.06
C GLY A 34 -4.61 16.91 0.30
N MET A 35 -3.43 16.65 0.88
CA MET A 35 -3.32 16.01 2.19
C MET A 35 -3.75 16.93 3.34
N ALA A 36 -3.72 18.26 3.15
CA ALA A 36 -4.19 19.21 4.16
C ALA A 36 -5.70 19.11 4.44
N ALA A 37 -6.48 18.61 3.47
CA ALA A 37 -7.93 18.43 3.58
C ALA A 37 -8.35 16.95 3.69
N THR A 38 -7.38 16.04 3.74
CA THR A 38 -7.65 14.60 3.76
C THR A 38 -7.86 14.13 5.21
N GLN A 39 -8.95 13.39 5.46
CA GLN A 39 -9.14 12.73 6.76
C GLN A 39 -8.10 11.63 6.97
N ILE A 40 -7.36 11.73 8.07
CA ILE A 40 -6.40 10.74 8.53
C ILE A 40 -7.02 10.00 9.73
N TRP A 41 -6.81 8.68 9.79
CA TRP A 41 -7.24 7.84 10.89
C TRP A 41 -6.01 7.28 11.58
N GLU A 42 -5.95 7.44 12.90
CA GLU A 42 -4.83 7.01 13.71
C GLU A 42 -5.32 6.06 14.80
N CYS A 43 -4.53 5.03 15.08
CA CYS A 43 -4.74 4.11 16.19
C CYS A 43 -3.40 3.62 16.72
N THR A 44 -3.38 3.22 17.98
CA THR A 44 -2.24 2.52 18.60
C THR A 44 -2.71 1.10 18.87
N LEU A 45 -1.95 0.12 18.39
CA LEU A 45 -2.25 -1.30 18.61
C LEU A 45 -1.51 -1.80 19.85
N GLU A 46 -2.23 -2.48 20.72
CA GLU A 46 -1.69 -3.18 21.89
C GLU A 46 -1.51 -4.67 21.60
N PRO A 47 -0.73 -5.40 22.43
CA PRO A 47 -0.56 -6.84 22.26
C PRO A 47 -1.89 -7.59 22.27
N GLY A 48 -2.21 -8.26 21.16
CA GLY A 48 -3.45 -9.00 20.96
C GLY A 48 -4.48 -8.30 20.08
N ASP A 49 -4.30 -7.00 19.80
CA ASP A 49 -5.18 -6.26 18.90
C ASP A 49 -5.03 -6.72 17.45
N VAL A 50 -6.14 -6.60 16.72
CA VAL A 50 -6.20 -6.89 15.28
C VAL A 50 -6.74 -5.68 14.54
N LEU A 51 -5.91 -5.11 13.67
CA LEU A 51 -6.33 -4.07 12.74
C LEU A 51 -6.78 -4.70 11.42
N PHE A 52 -8.03 -4.46 11.04
CA PHE A 52 -8.47 -4.71 9.67
C PHE A 52 -8.08 -3.52 8.79
N ASN A 53 -7.25 -3.78 7.78
CA ASN A 53 -6.86 -2.79 6.78
C ASN A 53 -7.57 -3.12 5.45
N PRO A 54 -8.60 -2.34 5.05
CA PRO A 54 -9.39 -2.65 3.86
C PRO A 54 -8.57 -2.51 2.56
N PRO A 55 -9.02 -3.12 1.45
CA PRO A 55 -8.35 -3.00 0.16
C PRO A 55 -8.12 -1.54 -0.27
N PHE A 56 -6.94 -1.25 -0.82
CA PHE A 56 -6.53 0.08 -1.29
C PHE A 56 -6.41 1.18 -0.22
N TRP A 57 -6.49 0.84 1.06
CA TRP A 57 -6.23 1.81 2.12
C TRP A 57 -4.73 2.00 2.34
N TRP A 58 -4.32 3.26 2.17
CA TRP A 58 -3.02 3.74 2.58
C TRP A 58 -2.85 3.65 4.08
N HIS A 59 -1.70 3.15 4.52
CA HIS A 59 -1.36 3.00 5.94
C HIS A 59 0.14 3.21 6.13
N GLN A 60 0.49 3.93 7.19
CA GLN A 60 1.84 4.07 7.71
C GLN A 60 1.88 3.44 9.09
N VAL A 61 2.99 2.80 9.44
CA VAL A 61 3.17 2.13 10.72
C VAL A 61 4.46 2.63 11.34
N ARG A 62 4.37 3.11 12.58
CA ARG A 62 5.52 3.41 13.43
C ARG A 62 5.50 2.50 14.66
N ASN A 63 6.63 1.84 14.92
CA ASN A 63 6.82 1.07 16.14
C ASN A 63 7.30 2.01 17.26
N ILE A 64 6.47 2.23 18.27
CA ILE A 64 6.80 3.09 19.44
C ILE A 64 7.87 2.42 20.31
N THR A 65 7.84 1.09 20.38
CA THR A 65 8.78 0.22 21.11
C THR A 65 9.16 -0.98 20.23
N PRO A 66 10.22 -1.74 20.56
CA PRO A 66 10.52 -3.00 19.87
C PRO A 66 9.29 -3.92 19.87
N SER A 67 8.79 -4.25 18.67
CA SER A 67 7.48 -4.88 18.48
C SER A 67 7.54 -5.99 17.43
N ILE A 68 6.67 -6.98 17.56
CA ILE A 68 6.43 -8.03 16.55
C ILE A 68 4.99 -7.93 16.09
N GLY A 69 4.78 -7.75 14.79
CA GLY A 69 3.47 -7.78 14.15
C GLY A 69 3.36 -8.94 13.17
N VAL A 70 2.18 -9.55 13.08
CA VAL A 70 1.86 -10.59 12.10
C VAL A 70 0.71 -10.09 11.23
N GLY A 71 0.91 -10.10 9.92
CA GLY A 71 -0.09 -9.68 8.96
C GLY A 71 -0.50 -10.81 8.02
N PHE A 72 -1.80 -10.98 7.82
CA PHE A 72 -2.36 -11.86 6.79
C PHE A 72 -2.86 -11.00 5.64
N ARG A 73 -2.37 -11.26 4.42
CA ARG A 73 -2.80 -10.55 3.22
C ARG A 73 -3.52 -11.49 2.26
N TRP A 74 -4.67 -11.04 1.80
CA TRP A 74 -5.53 -11.75 0.87
C TRP A 74 -5.85 -10.80 -0.28
N PHE A 75 -5.90 -11.32 -1.50
CA PHE A 75 -6.34 -10.58 -2.68
C PHE A 75 -7.64 -11.21 -3.16
N ASP A 76 -8.76 -10.63 -2.77
CA ASP A 76 -10.09 -11.05 -3.25
C ASP A 76 -10.52 -10.16 -4.42
N LEU A 77 -10.71 -10.75 -5.60
CA LEU A 77 -11.00 -9.97 -6.81
C LEU A 77 -12.33 -9.22 -6.72
N VAL A 78 -13.35 -9.81 -6.08
CA VAL A 78 -14.70 -9.23 -6.01
C VAL A 78 -14.69 -8.03 -5.06
N ASP A 79 -14.10 -8.18 -3.88
CA ASP A 79 -13.98 -7.09 -2.89
C ASP A 79 -13.12 -5.94 -3.41
N ASN A 80 -12.03 -6.26 -4.11
CA ASN A 80 -11.17 -5.26 -4.72
C ASN A 80 -11.92 -4.48 -5.82
N LEU A 81 -12.64 -5.16 -6.71
CA LEU A 81 -13.44 -4.50 -7.76
C LEU A 81 -14.55 -3.64 -7.17
N ALA A 82 -15.22 -4.11 -6.12
CA ALA A 82 -16.27 -3.36 -5.43
C ALA A 82 -15.72 -2.11 -4.73
N THR A 83 -14.49 -2.17 -4.21
CA THR A 83 -13.84 -1.05 -3.48
C THR A 83 -13.22 -0.03 -4.42
N ASN A 84 -12.44 -0.48 -5.42
CA ASN A 84 -11.75 0.37 -6.38
C ASN A 84 -11.45 -0.39 -7.68
N ALA A 85 -12.38 -0.30 -8.64
CA ALA A 85 -12.25 -0.96 -9.94
C ALA A 85 -11.01 -0.51 -10.73
N THR A 86 -10.70 0.79 -10.71
CA THR A 86 -9.52 1.34 -11.41
C THR A 86 -8.22 0.84 -10.79
N GLY A 87 -8.10 0.92 -9.45
CA GLY A 87 -6.93 0.40 -8.73
C GLY A 87 -6.75 -1.10 -8.94
N THR A 88 -7.85 -1.86 -9.02
CA THR A 88 -7.82 -3.29 -9.34
C THR A 88 -7.30 -3.54 -10.75
N ALA A 89 -7.82 -2.82 -11.74
CA ALA A 89 -7.36 -2.95 -13.13
C ALA A 89 -5.87 -2.61 -13.25
N LEU A 90 -5.42 -1.51 -12.63
CA LEU A 90 -3.99 -1.14 -12.61
C LEU A 90 -3.12 -2.22 -11.96
N THR A 91 -3.58 -2.82 -10.86
CA THR A 91 -2.88 -3.90 -10.17
C THR A 91 -2.75 -5.15 -11.06
N LEU A 92 -3.83 -5.55 -11.74
CA LEU A 92 -3.82 -6.72 -12.64
C LEU A 92 -2.96 -6.48 -13.88
N MET A 93 -2.87 -5.23 -14.33
CA MET A 93 -2.08 -4.81 -15.50
C MET A 93 -0.66 -4.37 -15.12
N ALA A 94 -0.23 -4.55 -13.87
CA ALA A 94 1.14 -4.26 -13.45
C ALA A 94 2.13 -5.13 -14.24
N THR A 95 3.27 -4.55 -14.61
CA THR A 95 4.28 -5.20 -15.45
C THR A 95 5.63 -5.39 -14.74
N LYS A 96 5.81 -4.82 -13.54
CA LYS A 96 7.07 -4.86 -12.77
C LYS A 96 6.84 -5.24 -11.29
N PRO A 97 6.83 -6.52 -10.92
CA PRO A 97 6.76 -7.68 -11.80
C PRO A 97 5.31 -7.87 -12.32
N PRO A 98 5.11 -8.68 -13.37
CA PRO A 98 3.77 -9.06 -13.78
C PRO A 98 3.03 -9.81 -12.67
N ILE A 99 1.70 -9.72 -12.68
CA ILE A 99 0.86 -10.26 -11.60
C ILE A 99 1.07 -11.76 -11.35
N TRP A 100 1.36 -12.57 -12.38
CA TRP A 100 1.65 -13.99 -12.22
C TRP A 100 2.96 -14.24 -11.45
N THR A 101 3.99 -13.40 -11.67
CA THR A 101 5.24 -13.47 -10.92
C THR A 101 5.03 -12.97 -9.49
N ALA A 102 4.31 -11.87 -9.29
CA ALA A 102 3.96 -11.38 -7.95
C ALA A 102 3.19 -12.44 -7.15
N THR A 103 2.21 -13.09 -7.78
CA THR A 103 1.35 -14.09 -7.14
C THR A 103 2.12 -15.36 -6.79
N LYS A 104 3.00 -15.82 -7.69
CA LYS A 104 3.87 -17.00 -7.46
C LYS A 104 4.79 -16.81 -6.25
N HIS A 105 5.27 -15.58 -6.02
CA HIS A 105 6.22 -15.25 -4.96
C HIS A 105 5.59 -14.44 -3.82
N ARG A 106 4.26 -14.47 -3.66
CA ARG A 106 3.52 -13.60 -2.72
C ARG A 106 3.93 -13.70 -1.24
N THR A 107 4.61 -14.76 -0.83
CA THR A 107 5.15 -14.96 0.52
C THR A 107 6.64 -14.66 0.63
N ASP A 108 7.32 -14.41 -0.49
CA ASP A 108 8.75 -14.12 -0.58
C ASP A 108 8.96 -12.75 -1.24
N PHE A 109 8.77 -11.71 -0.44
CA PHE A 109 8.98 -10.33 -0.87
C PHE A 109 10.43 -10.07 -1.27
N ALA A 110 11.40 -10.75 -0.67
CA ALA A 110 12.80 -10.58 -1.02
C ALA A 110 13.06 -11.01 -2.47
N ALA A 111 12.49 -12.15 -2.91
CA ALA A 111 12.56 -12.59 -4.30
C ALA A 111 11.87 -11.60 -5.26
N ILE A 112 10.73 -11.03 -4.86
CA ILE A 112 10.01 -10.02 -5.65
C ILE A 112 10.87 -8.75 -5.82
N PHE A 113 11.39 -8.19 -4.72
CA PHE A 113 12.21 -6.97 -4.77
C PHE A 113 13.49 -7.18 -5.57
N LYS A 114 14.14 -8.34 -5.43
CA LYS A 114 15.29 -8.72 -6.25
C LYS A 114 14.95 -8.73 -7.74
N HIS A 115 13.80 -9.29 -8.13
CA HIS A 115 13.33 -9.27 -9.51
C HIS A 115 13.06 -7.84 -10.03
N MET A 116 12.50 -6.99 -9.18
CA MET A 116 12.22 -5.59 -9.53
C MET A 116 13.50 -4.77 -9.73
N GLN A 117 14.55 -5.03 -8.94
CA GLN A 117 15.84 -4.36 -9.05
C GLN A 117 16.67 -4.86 -10.25
N SER A 118 16.62 -6.15 -10.59
CA SER A 118 17.43 -6.72 -11.68
C SER A 118 16.98 -6.31 -13.09
N LYS A 119 15.78 -5.74 -13.23
CA LYS A 119 15.21 -5.29 -14.51
C LYS A 119 15.05 -3.75 -14.56
N SER A 120 15.79 -3.03 -13.73
CA SER A 120 15.81 -1.56 -13.71
C SER A 120 16.95 -0.98 -14.52
#